data_AF-A0A522APS4-F1
#
_entry.id   AF-A0A522APS4-F1
#
_cell.length_a   1.000
_cell.length_b   1.000
_cell.length_c   1.000
_cell.angle_alpha   90.00
_cell.angle_beta   90.00
_cell.angle_gamma   90.00
#
_symmetry.space_group_name_H-M   'P 1'
#
loop_
_entity.id
_entity.type
_entity.pdbx_description
1 polymer ?
#
loop_
_entity_poly.entity_id
_entity_poly.type
_entity_poly.pdbx_seq_one_letter_code
_entity_poly.pdbx_strand_id
1 'polypeptide(L)' 'MAVGEDVLPELHPITGLRLGTTSAGVKKPGRRDLVVIELAASATSAGLFTRNAFCAA' A
#
# COMPACT_ATOMS: atom_id res chain seq x y z
N MET A 1 10.33 -14.47 8.78
CA MET A 1 9.40 -13.86 9.75
C MET A 1 10.02 -12.55 10.18
N ALA A 2 9.35 -11.41 9.97
CA ALA A 2 9.83 -10.16 10.54
C ALA A 2 9.72 -10.26 12.07
N VAL A 3 10.79 -9.93 12.79
CA VAL A 3 10.92 -10.08 14.26
C VAL A 3 10.84 -8.73 14.99
N GLY A 4 10.25 -7.72 14.37
CA GLY A 4 10.06 -6.39 14.96
C GLY A 4 8.71 -6.25 15.65
N GLU A 5 8.58 -5.31 16.58
CA GLU A 5 7.29 -4.92 17.16
C GLU A 5 6.35 -4.45 16.04
N ASP A 6 5.20 -5.10 15.89
CA ASP A 6 4.16 -4.79 14.89
C ASP A 6 3.39 -3.48 15.24
N VAL A 7 4.08 -2.48 15.78
CA VAL A 7 3.51 -1.19 16.15
C VAL A 7 3.85 -0.18 15.07
N LEU A 8 2.81 0.32 14.39
CA LEU A 8 2.95 1.46 13.50
C LEU A 8 3.16 2.73 14.34
N PRO A 9 4.12 3.60 14.01
CA PRO A 9 4.23 4.91 14.63
C PRO A 9 3.03 5.78 14.27
N GLU A 10 2.88 6.93 14.94
CA GLU A 10 1.90 7.93 14.54
C GLU A 10 2.17 8.37 13.09
N LEU A 11 1.17 8.21 12.22
CA LEU A 11 1.26 8.55 10.80
C LEU A 11 0.65 9.93 10.57
N HIS A 12 1.48 10.90 10.23
CA HIS A 12 1.01 12.24 9.89
C HIS A 12 0.37 12.28 8.49
N PRO A 13 -0.70 13.07 8.30
CA PRO A 13 -1.32 13.22 6.99
C PRO A 13 -0.38 13.94 6.02
N ILE A 14 -0.36 13.48 4.77
CA ILE A 14 0.34 14.15 3.67
C ILE A 14 -0.72 14.83 2.79
N THR A 15 -0.64 16.15 2.67
CA THR A 15 -1.55 16.91 1.82
C THR A 15 -1.46 16.44 0.37
N GLY A 16 -2.61 16.10 -0.23
CA GLY A 16 -2.67 15.61 -1.61
C GLY A 16 -2.45 14.10 -1.78
N LEU A 17 -2.41 13.32 -0.69
CA LEU A 17 -2.38 11.86 -0.72
C LEU A 17 -3.59 11.28 0.02
N ARG A 18 -4.28 10.30 -0.57
CA ARG A 18 -5.41 9.62 0.06
C ARG A 18 -5.23 8.11 -0.01
N LEU A 19 -5.67 7.43 1.05
CA LEU A 19 -5.66 5.97 1.15
C LEU A 19 -7.09 5.46 1.30
N GLY A 20 -7.47 4.54 0.43
CA GLY A 20 -8.71 3.77 0.54
C GLY A 20 -8.40 2.31 0.81
N THR A 21 -9.16 1.66 1.68
CA THR A 21 -9.01 0.22 1.92
C THR A 21 -10.38 -0.45 1.90
N THR A 22 -10.43 -1.68 1.42
CA THR A 22 -11.65 -2.49 1.47
C THR A 22 -11.33 -3.97 1.66
N SER A 23 -12.36 -4.75 1.98
CA SER A 23 -12.34 -6.21 2.00
C SER A 23 -12.96 -6.70 0.69
N ALA A 24 -12.15 -6.77 -0.37
CA ALA A 24 -12.54 -7.14 -1.72
C ALA A 24 -12.79 -8.66 -1.90
N GLY A 25 -12.44 -9.49 -0.90
CA GLY A 25 -12.70 -10.94 -0.91
C GLY A 25 -11.62 -11.76 -1.60
N VAL A 26 -10.44 -11.20 -1.81
CA VAL A 26 -9.23 -11.91 -2.27
C VAL A 26 -8.64 -12.74 -1.12
N LYS A 27 -8.75 -12.23 0.11
CA LYS A 27 -8.41 -12.95 1.34
C LYS A 27 -9.67 -13.42 2.06
N LYS A 28 -9.49 -13.97 3.25
CA LYS A 28 -10.59 -14.41 4.13
C LYS A 28 -11.63 -13.29 4.27
N PRO A 29 -12.94 -13.59 4.21
CA PRO A 29 -14.01 -12.61 4.36
C PRO A 29 -13.81 -11.73 5.59
N GLY A 30 -14.09 -10.44 5.44
CA GLY A 30 -13.92 -9.43 6.50
C GLY A 30 -12.49 -8.91 6.67
N ARG A 31 -11.46 -9.55 6.08
CA ARG A 31 -10.09 -9.04 6.12
C ARG A 31 -9.86 -8.03 5.00
N ARG A 32 -9.40 -6.83 5.35
CA ARG A 32 -8.91 -5.85 4.36
C ARG A 32 -7.78 -6.47 3.54
N ASP A 33 -7.92 -6.40 2.22
CA ASP A 33 -7.04 -7.09 1.27
C ASP A 33 -6.78 -6.29 0.00
N LEU A 34 -7.44 -5.14 -0.15
CA LEU A 34 -7.20 -4.18 -1.22
C LEU A 34 -6.93 -2.80 -0.62
N VAL A 35 -5.90 -2.14 -1.15
CA VAL A 35 -5.59 -0.74 -0.89
C VAL A 35 -5.54 0.00 -2.22
N VAL A 36 -6.08 1.22 -2.22
CA VAL A 36 -5.97 2.19 -3.30
C VAL A 36 -5.26 3.42 -2.76
N ILE A 37 -4.25 3.89 -3.50
CA ILE A 37 -3.50 5.10 -3.19
C ILE A 37 -3.82 6.12 -4.28
N GLU A 38 -4.40 7.25 -3.88
CA GLU A 38 -4.66 8.38 -4.75
C GLU A 38 -3.62 9.46 -4.50
N LEU A 39 -2.99 9.94 -5.57
CA LEU A 39 -2.07 11.06 -5.57
C LEU A 39 -2.74 12.26 -6.24
N ALA A 40 -2.53 13.46 -5.70
CA ALA A 40 -2.97 14.70 -6.32
C ALA A 40 -2.36 14.87 -7.72
N ALA A 41 -3.08 15.57 -8.60
CA ALA A 41 -2.65 15.79 -9.98
C ALA A 41 -1.29 16.52 -10.11
N SER A 42 -0.87 17.27 -9.09
CA SER A 42 0.43 17.94 -9.02
C SER A 42 1.59 17.04 -8.57
N ALA A 43 1.32 15.80 -8.16
CA ALA A 43 2.33 14.89 -7.66
C ALA A 43 3.26 14.40 -8.79
N THR A 44 4.53 14.21 -8.45
CA THR A 44 5.50 13.50 -9.30
C THR A 44 5.75 12.11 -8.72
N SER A 45 5.79 11.08 -9.57
CA SER A 45 6.05 9.71 -9.14
C SER A 45 7.31 9.14 -9.79
N ALA A 46 7.99 8.26 -9.07
CA ALA A 46 9.10 7.46 -9.57
C ALA A 46 8.96 6.05 -8.99
N GLY A 47 9.34 5.03 -9.76
CA GLY A 47 9.25 3.63 -9.36
C GLY A 47 10.51 2.87 -9.72
N LEU A 48 10.96 2.02 -8.81
CA LEU A 48 12.00 1.03 -9.05
C LEU A 48 11.35 -0.36 -8.90
N PHE A 49 11.66 -1.25 -9.83
CA PHE A 49 11.03 -2.58 -9.90
C PHE A 49 12.06 -3.69 -9.68
N THR A 50 11.59 -4.84 -9.20
CA THR A 50 12.46 -6.01 -9.02
C THR A 50 12.98 -6.50 -10.38
N ARG A 51 14.28 -6.86 -10.43
CA ARG A 51 14.91 -7.48 -11.62
C ARG A 51 14.85 -9.01 -11.58
N ASN A 52 14.07 -9.58 -10.66
CA ASN A 52 13.92 -11.02 -10.55
C ASN A 52 13.28 -11.58 -11.84
N ALA A 53 13.83 -12.68 -12.36
CA ALA A 53 13.33 -13.34 -13.57
C ALA A 53 11.88 -13.84 -13.45
N PHE A 54 11.36 -14.00 -12.24
CA PHE A 54 9.98 -14.39 -11.94
C PHE A 54 9.17 -13.21 -11.37
N CYS A 55 9.26 -12.03 -11.98
CA CYS A 55 8.46 -10.87 -11.57
C CYS A 55 6.96 -11.08 -11.85
N ALA A 56 6.12 -10.61 -10.94
CA ALA A 56 4.66 -10.62 -11.13
C ALA A 56 4.24 -9.63 -12.24
N ALA A 57 3.14 -9.95 -12.92
CA ALA A 57 2.51 -9.09 -13.93
C ALA A 57 1.80 -7.88 -13.29
#